data_AF-A0A521Y8K7-F1
#
_entry.id   AF-A0A521Y8K7-F1
#
_cell.length_a   1.000
_cell.length_b   1.000
_cell.length_c   1.000
_cell.angle_alpha   90.00
_cell.angle_beta   90.00
_cell.angle_gamma   90.00
#
_symmetry.space_group_name_H-M   'P 1'
#
loop_
_entity.id
_entity.type
_entity.pdbx_description
1 polymer ?
#
loop_
_entity_poly.entity_id
_entity_poly.type
_entity_poly.pdbx_seq_one_letter_code
_entity_poly.pdbx_strand_id
1 'polypeptide(L)'
;MKYNKKVFVIVDAYTTGRFLAPYLNANGYSCIHVQSREQVIPVYFATFNRENFVDNLIFRDNITEITRYLQFYDIKAIIPGAETGVMLADKLN
;
A
#
# COMPACT_ATOMS: atom_id res chain seq x y z
N MET A 1 16.59 4.36 14.72
CA MET A 1 16.43 4.78 13.31
C MET A 1 15.13 5.54 13.18
N LYS A 2 15.16 6.84 12.81
CA LYS A 2 13.94 7.59 12.47
C LYS A 2 13.46 7.06 11.13
N TYR A 3 12.36 6.32 11.11
CA TYR A 3 11.70 5.95 9.85
C TYR A 3 11.50 7.21 9.02
N ASN A 4 11.90 7.16 7.75
CA ASN A 4 11.67 8.25 6.81
C ASN A 4 10.14 8.45 6.76
N LYS A 5 9.64 9.55 7.31
CA LYS A 5 8.18 9.79 7.38
C LYS A 5 7.54 9.95 6.00
N LYS A 6 8.35 10.09 4.95
CA LYS A 6 7.92 10.20 3.55
C LYS A 6 7.60 8.82 3.00
N VAL A 7 6.32 8.52 2.85
CA VAL A 7 5.86 7.19 2.41
C VAL A 7 4.97 7.26 1.18
N PHE A 8 5.05 6.23 0.36
CA PHE A 8 4.05 5.95 -0.67
C PHE A 8 3.06 4.92 -0.13
N VAL A 9 1.77 5.13 -0.41
CA VAL A 9 0.75 4.13 -0.13
C VAL A 9 0.45 3.40 -1.42
N ILE A 10 0.55 2.08 -1.41
CA ILE A 10 0.25 1.25 -2.58
C ILE A 10 -0.94 0.35 -2.23
N VAL A 11 -2.04 0.53 -2.94
CA VAL A 11 -3.26 -0.26 -2.72
C VAL A 11 -3.22 -1.48 -3.63
N ASP A 12 -3.29 -2.68 -3.04
CA ASP A 12 -3.19 -3.95 -3.76
C ASP A 12 -1.96 -4.05 -4.68
N ALA A 13 -0.76 -4.02 -4.11
CA ALA A 13 0.53 -4.19 -4.79
C ALA A 13 0.79 -5.64 -5.26
N TYR A 14 -0.18 -6.21 -5.95
CA TYR A 14 -0.13 -7.55 -6.54
C TYR A 14 0.19 -7.48 -8.03
N THR A 15 0.45 -8.64 -8.64
CA THR A 15 0.72 -8.80 -10.07
C THR A 15 1.85 -7.88 -10.53
N THR A 16 1.63 -6.99 -11.49
CA THR A 16 2.62 -6.00 -11.94
C THR A 16 2.89 -4.93 -10.88
N GLY A 17 1.89 -4.59 -10.06
CA GLY A 17 2.04 -3.60 -8.97
C GLY A 17 3.10 -3.97 -7.93
N ARG A 18 3.49 -5.25 -7.82
CA ARG A 18 4.53 -5.71 -6.90
C ARG A 18 5.89 -5.04 -7.11
N PHE A 19 6.15 -4.53 -8.31
CA PHE A 19 7.41 -3.89 -8.66
C PHE A 19 7.51 -2.43 -8.20
N LEU A 20 6.39 -1.81 -7.81
CA LEU A 20 6.36 -0.41 -7.37
C LEU A 20 7.14 -0.21 -6.07
N ALA A 21 6.91 -1.05 -5.06
CA ALA A 21 7.59 -0.91 -3.78
C ALA A 21 9.12 -1.12 -3.87
N PRO A 22 9.64 -2.18 -4.53
CA PRO A 22 11.08 -2.31 -4.80
C PRO A 22 11.68 -1.07 -5.48
N TYR A 23 11.00 -0.54 -6.51
CA TYR A 23 11.47 0.65 -7.22
C TYR A 23 11.54 1.88 -6.30
N LEU A 24 10.50 2.15 -5.53
CA LEU A 24 10.44 3.28 -4.60
C LEU A 24 11.44 3.15 -3.45
N ASN A 25 11.60 1.93 -2.91
CA ASN A 25 12.58 1.64 -1.87
C ASN A 25 14.01 1.86 -2.35
N ALA A 26 14.33 1.43 -3.58
CA ALA A 26 15.64 1.68 -4.19
C ALA A 26 15.94 3.19 -4.38
N ASN A 27 14.90 4.04 -4.39
CA ASN A 27 14.99 5.49 -4.47
C ASN A 27 14.88 6.19 -3.10
N GLY A 28 15.02 5.46 -1.98
CA GLY A 28 15.09 6.02 -0.63
C GLY A 28 13.74 6.33 0.02
N TYR A 29 12.64 5.90 -0.58
CA TYR A 29 11.30 6.01 0.01
C TYR A 29 10.92 4.75 0.78
N SER A 30 9.89 4.86 1.61
CA SER A 30 9.25 3.72 2.27
C SER A 30 7.84 3.54 1.72
N CYS A 31 7.36 2.29 1.70
CA CYS A 31 6.03 1.97 1.18
C CYS A 31 5.14 1.35 2.26
N ILE A 32 3.88 1.76 2.31
CA ILE A 32 2.82 1.09 3.08
C ILE A 32 1.90 0.40 2.07
N HIS A 33 1.62 -0.88 2.31
CA HIS A 33 0.64 -1.61 1.54
C HIS A 33 -0.75 -1.45 2.16
N VAL A 34 -1.78 -1.30 1.34
CA VAL A 34 -3.18 -1.36 1.77
C VAL A 34 -3.89 -2.43 0.95
N GLN A 35 -4.41 -3.45 1.61
CA GLN A 35 -5.26 -4.45 0.98
C GLN A 35 -6.68 -3.90 0.87
N SER A 36 -7.25 -3.93 -0.34
CA SER A 36 -8.63 -3.51 -0.56
C SER A 36 -9.67 -4.43 0.09
N ARG A 37 -9.26 -5.64 0.46
CA ARG A 37 -10.10 -6.70 1.03
C ARG A 37 -9.25 -7.65 1.86
N GLU A 38 -9.86 -8.31 2.83
CA GLU A 38 -9.19 -9.35 3.62
C GLU A 38 -8.91 -10.62 2.81
N GLN A 39 -9.89 -11.07 2.02
CA GLN A 39 -9.74 -12.27 1.19
C GLN A 39 -9.21 -11.91 -0.20
N VAL A 40 -7.91 -12.09 -0.38
CA VAL A 40 -7.20 -11.81 -1.64
C VAL A 40 -7.26 -13.04 -2.54
N ILE A 41 -7.39 -12.81 -3.85
CA ILE A 41 -7.32 -13.86 -4.86
C ILE A 41 -5.96 -14.57 -4.74
N PRO A 42 -5.88 -15.91 -4.60
CA PRO A 42 -4.62 -16.61 -4.32
C PRO A 42 -3.50 -16.31 -5.30
N VAL A 43 -3.80 -16.18 -6.60
CA VAL A 43 -2.81 -15.83 -7.64
C VAL A 43 -2.24 -14.43 -7.45
N TYR A 44 -3.00 -13.50 -6.88
CA TYR A 44 -2.53 -12.14 -6.59
C TYR A 44 -1.68 -12.16 -5.32
N PHE A 45 -2.16 -12.84 -4.28
CA PHE A 45 -1.45 -13.00 -3.02
C PHE A 45 -0.07 -13.66 -3.21
N ALA A 46 0.04 -14.66 -4.10
CA ALA A 46 1.31 -15.33 -4.43
C ALA A 46 2.39 -14.38 -5.00
N THR A 47 2.01 -13.19 -5.47
CA THR A 47 2.93 -12.19 -6.00
C THR A 47 3.32 -11.12 -4.97
N PHE A 48 2.66 -11.10 -3.82
CA PHE A 48 2.92 -10.15 -2.75
C PHE A 48 4.23 -10.47 -2.05
N ASN A 49 5.06 -9.44 -1.86
CA ASN A 49 6.25 -9.53 -1.04
C ASN A 49 6.19 -8.48 0.08
N ARG A 50 5.90 -8.96 1.31
CA ARG A 50 5.74 -8.13 2.51
C ARG A 50 7.02 -7.37 2.90
N GLU A 51 8.20 -7.88 2.56
CA GLU A 51 9.49 -7.27 2.91
C GLU A 51 9.72 -5.91 2.25
N ASN A 52 9.01 -5.63 1.15
CA ASN A 52 9.09 -4.34 0.47
C ASN A 52 8.28 -3.23 1.15
N PHE A 53 7.58 -3.53 2.25
CA PHE A 53 6.67 -2.59 2.90
C PHE A 53 7.04 -2.41 4.37
N VAL A 54 6.81 -1.22 4.92
CA VAL A 54 6.95 -0.98 6.36
C VAL A 54 5.72 -1.48 7.11
N ASP A 55 4.53 -1.30 6.52
CA ASP A 55 3.29 -1.83 7.06
C ASP A 55 2.35 -2.38 5.98
N ASN A 56 1.38 -3.18 6.40
CA ASN A 56 0.32 -3.75 5.59
C ASN A 56 -1.03 -3.58 6.30
N LEU A 57 -1.84 -2.64 5.82
CA LEU A 57 -3.17 -2.37 6.35
C LEU A 57 -4.21 -3.16 5.57
N ILE A 58 -5.33 -3.51 6.23
CA ILE A 58 -6.45 -4.20 5.59
C ILE A 58 -7.67 -3.31 5.69
N PHE A 59 -8.25 -2.96 4.55
CA PHE A 59 -9.51 -2.25 4.52
C PHE A 59 -10.66 -3.21 4.87
N ARG A 60 -11.43 -2.82 5.90
CA ARG A 60 -12.58 -3.56 6.42
C ARG A 60 -13.83 -2.68 6.41
N ASP A 61 -14.07 -2.02 5.27
CA ASP A 61 -15.18 -1.07 5.07
C ASP A 61 -15.16 0.16 5.99
N ASN A 62 -14.07 0.40 6.71
CA ASN A 62 -13.86 1.57 7.54
C ASN A 62 -12.64 2.39 7.06
N ILE A 63 -12.91 3.40 6.23
CA ILE A 63 -11.85 4.25 5.68
C ILE A 63 -11.13 5.06 6.77
N THR A 64 -11.85 5.40 7.84
CA THR A 64 -11.34 6.21 8.95
C THR A 64 -10.21 5.51 9.70
N GLU A 65 -10.22 4.18 9.78
CA GLU A 65 -9.13 3.42 10.40
C GLU A 65 -7.83 3.56 9.61
N ILE A 66 -7.92 3.48 8.28
CA ILE A 66 -6.77 3.65 7.39
C ILE A 66 -6.25 5.08 7.46
N THR A 67 -7.12 6.08 7.33
CA THR A 67 -6.69 7.50 7.33
C THR A 67 -6.13 7.93 8.68
N ARG A 68 -6.68 7.45 9.80
CA ARG A 68 -6.11 7.68 11.14
C ARG A 68 -4.74 7.06 11.32
N TYR A 69 -4.47 5.93 10.68
CA TYR A 69 -3.12 5.36 10.70
C TYR A 69 -2.16 6.21 9.84
N LEU A 70 -2.60 6.58 8.63
CA LEU A 70 -1.80 7.33 7.67
C LEU A 70 -1.50 8.77 8.08
N GLN A 71 -2.29 9.38 8.98
CA GLN A 71 -2.11 10.77 9.43
C GLN A 71 -0.74 11.04 10.09
N PHE A 72 -0.04 9.99 10.54
CA PHE A 72 1.27 10.12 11.18
C PHE A 72 2.45 10.17 10.19
N TYR A 73 2.15 10.02 8.90
CA TYR A 73 3.12 9.95 7.81
C TYR A 73 2.96 11.14 6.84
N ASP A 74 4.06 11.52 6.19
CA ASP A 74 4.08 12.43 5.05
C ASP A 74 3.83 11.60 3.77
N ILE A 75 2.55 11.44 3.42
CA ILE A 75 2.13 10.65 2.26
C ILE A 75 2.52 11.38 0.96
N LYS A 76 3.35 10.75 0.12
CA LYS A 76 3.81 11.32 -1.15
C LYS A 76 2.85 11.10 -2.30
N ALA A 77 2.26 9.92 -2.36
CA ALA A 77 1.20 9.57 -3.29
C ALA A 77 0.50 8.29 -2.81
N ILE A 78 -0.71 8.09 -3.32
CA ILE A 78 -1.48 6.86 -3.18
C ILE A 78 -1.64 6.26 -4.57
N ILE A 79 -1.14 5.03 -4.75
CA ILE A 79 -1.01 4.40 -6.05
C ILE A 79 -1.82 3.09 -6.07
N PRO A 80 -2.74 2.89 -7.02
CA PRO A 80 -3.34 1.57 -7.24
C PRO A 80 -2.30 0.63 -7.89
N GLY A 81 -1.98 -0.47 -7.21
CA GLY A 81 -1.04 -1.49 -7.69
C GLY A 81 -1.70 -2.56 -8.57
N ALA A 82 -3.01 -2.74 -8.44
CA ALA A 82 -3.81 -3.65 -9.24
C ALA A 82 -5.21 -3.06 -9.45
N GLU A 83 -5.94 -3.58 -10.44
CA GLU A 83 -7.32 -3.18 -10.74
C GLU A 83 -8.22 -3.23 -9.49
N THR A 84 -8.03 -4.23 -8.63
CA THR A 84 -8.79 -4.41 -7.38
C THR A 84 -8.59 -3.28 -6.37
N GLY A 85 -7.49 -2.55 -6.46
CA GLY A 85 -7.13 -1.46 -5.56
C GLY A 85 -7.59 -0.08 -6.03
N VAL A 86 -8.04 0.07 -7.28
CA VAL A 86 -8.36 1.39 -7.89
C VAL A 86 -9.38 2.17 -7.08
N MET A 87 -10.51 1.54 -6.75
CA MET A 87 -11.60 2.21 -6.04
C MET A 87 -11.22 2.65 -4.63
N LEU A 88 -10.37 1.87 -3.93
CA LEU A 88 -9.91 2.25 -2.60
C LEU A 88 -8.81 3.32 -2.65
N ALA A 89 -7.92 3.27 -3.66
CA ALA A 89 -6.93 4.30 -3.87
C ALA A 89 -7.58 5.67 -4.15
N ASP A 90 -8.64 5.70 -4.96
CA ASP A 90 -9.42 6.91 -5.24
C ASP A 90 -10.04 7.50 -3.96
N LYS A 91 -10.68 6.66 -3.13
CA LYS A 91 -11.27 7.07 -1.84
C LYS A 91 -10.27 7.61 -0.81
N LEU A 92 -8.98 7.30 -0.96
CA LEU A 92 -7.94 7.71 -0.02
C LEU A 92 -7.22 9.01 -0.45
N ASN A 93 -7.35 9.44 -1.71
CA ASN A 93 -6.81 10.71 -2.19
C ASN A 93 -7.71 11.90 -1.81
#